data_AF-A0A953W3K8-F1
#
_entry.id   AF-A0A953W3K8-F1
#
_cell.length_a   1.000
_cell.length_b   1.000
_cell.length_c   1.000
_cell.angle_alpha   90.00
_cell.angle_beta   90.00
_cell.angle_gamma   90.00
#
_symmetry.space_group_name_H-M   'P 1'
#
loop_
_entity.id
_entity.type
_entity.pdbx_description
1 polymer ?
#
loop_
_entity_poly.entity_id
_entity_poly.type
_entity_poly.pdbx_seq_one_letter_code
_entity_poly.pdbx_strand_id
1 'polypeptide(L)'
;MHELLERLGRGDTRLIEMCQQANQAWREFLTELNGADTGTLAARLGFFQPAIERIFESKTLGQTMMPWSAFAVLYDTQAGWGANRDRALQLAEAFARSNCSQETRDEARSCVISYELELARPQGNLNQRR
;
A
#
# COMPACT_ATOMS: atom_id res chain seq x y z
N MET A 1 -10.00 5.55 -4.64
CA MET A 1 -10.95 4.41 -4.74
C MET A 1 -12.16 4.63 -5.66
N HIS A 2 -12.73 5.84 -5.73
CA HIS A 2 -13.93 6.11 -6.54
C HIS A 2 -13.79 5.76 -8.04
N GLU A 3 -12.68 6.15 -8.67
CA GLU A 3 -12.44 5.87 -10.10
C GLU A 3 -12.39 4.37 -10.42
N LEU A 4 -11.85 3.55 -9.51
CA LEU A 4 -11.84 2.10 -9.64
C LEU A 4 -13.28 1.55 -9.69
N LEU A 5 -14.12 1.95 -8.73
CA LEU A 5 -15.51 1.50 -8.64
C LEU A 5 -16.34 1.97 -9.83
N GLU A 6 -16.11 3.19 -10.31
CA GLU A 6 -16.77 3.73 -11.50
C GLU A 6 -16.43 2.89 -12.74
N ARG A 7 -15.15 2.60 -12.98
CA ARG A 7 -14.70 1.79 -14.13
C ARG A 7 -15.22 0.36 -14.04
N LEU A 8 -15.23 -0.25 -12.84
CA LEU A 8 -15.85 -1.56 -12.62
C LEU A 8 -17.35 -1.54 -12.91
N GLY A 9 -18.08 -0.52 -12.43
CA GLY A 9 -19.52 -0.36 -12.67
C GLY A 9 -19.87 -0.17 -14.14
N ARG A 10 -18.94 0.31 -14.97
CA ARG A 10 -19.06 0.40 -16.43
C ARG A 10 -18.66 -0.88 -17.17
N GLY A 11 -18.21 -1.91 -16.46
CA GLY A 11 -17.78 -3.17 -17.05
C GLY A 11 -16.38 -3.14 -17.67
N ASP A 12 -15.48 -2.26 -17.23
CA ASP A 12 -14.09 -2.23 -17.71
C ASP A 12 -13.29 -3.43 -17.16
N THR A 13 -13.35 -4.55 -17.87
CA THR A 13 -12.69 -5.81 -17.48
C THR A 13 -11.17 -5.72 -17.47
N ARG A 14 -10.57 -4.73 -18.16
CA ARG A 14 -9.11 -4.52 -18.19
C ARG A 14 -8.53 -4.24 -16.80
N LEU A 15 -9.36 -3.75 -15.86
CA LEU A 15 -8.95 -3.54 -14.48
C LEU A 15 -8.41 -4.81 -13.80
N ILE A 16 -8.91 -5.99 -14.20
CA ILE A 16 -8.41 -7.27 -13.67
C ILE A 16 -6.95 -7.47 -14.08
N GLU A 17 -6.64 -7.23 -15.36
CA GLU A 17 -5.28 -7.33 -15.89
C GLU A 17 -4.35 -6.28 -15.27
N MET A 18 -4.83 -5.04 -15.09
CA MET A 18 -4.08 -3.97 -14.43
C MET A 18 -3.73 -4.35 -12.98
N CYS A 19 -4.68 -4.90 -12.23
CA CYS A 19 -4.45 -5.38 -10.87
C CYS A 19 -3.46 -6.56 -10.83
N GLN A 20 -3.52 -7.47 -11.79
CA GLN A 20 -2.54 -8.57 -11.89
C GLN A 20 -1.12 -8.05 -12.19
N GLN A 21 -0.99 -7.10 -13.11
CA GLN A 21 0.29 -6.46 -13.42
C GLN A 21 0.86 -5.71 -12.21
N ALA A 22 0.02 -4.95 -11.49
CA ALA A 22 0.44 -4.26 -10.28
C ALA A 22 0.89 -5.25 -9.19
N ASN A 23 0.15 -6.35 -8.97
CA ASN A 23 0.53 -7.40 -8.03
C ASN A 23 1.89 -8.02 -8.38
N GLN A 24 2.13 -8.30 -9.66
CA GLN A 24 3.41 -8.85 -10.11
C GLN A 24 4.54 -7.84 -9.89
N ALA A 25 4.34 -6.59 -10.28
CA ALA A 25 5.33 -5.52 -10.09
C ALA A 25 5.67 -5.33 -8.59
N TRP A 26 4.69 -5.42 -7.70
CA TRP A 26 4.94 -5.37 -6.26
C TRP A 26 5.73 -6.56 -5.74
N ARG A 27 5.41 -7.78 -6.19
CA ARG A 27 6.16 -8.98 -5.81
C ARG A 27 7.63 -8.87 -6.21
N GLU A 28 7.89 -8.40 -7.43
CA GLU A 28 9.25 -8.15 -7.92
C GLU A 28 9.94 -7.08 -7.09
N PHE A 29 9.30 -5.94 -6.88
CA PHE A 29 9.83 -4.83 -6.09
C PHE A 29 10.19 -5.26 -4.65
N LEU A 30 9.28 -5.98 -3.98
CA LEU A 30 9.49 -6.42 -2.60
C LEU A 30 10.54 -7.54 -2.49
N THR A 31 10.66 -8.38 -3.53
CA THR A 31 11.67 -9.44 -3.61
C THR A 31 13.06 -8.86 -3.86
N GLU A 32 13.20 -7.90 -4.79
CA GLU A 32 14.44 -7.19 -5.07
C GLU A 32 14.96 -6.47 -3.82
N LEU A 33 14.05 -5.88 -3.05
CA LEU A 33 14.35 -5.13 -1.84
C LEU A 33 14.18 -5.96 -0.56
N ASN A 34 14.29 -7.28 -0.66
CA ASN A 34 14.28 -8.13 0.51
C ASN A 34 15.51 -7.85 1.38
N GLY A 35 15.31 -7.61 2.67
CA GLY A 35 16.38 -7.20 3.60
C GLY A 35 16.79 -5.72 3.50
N ALA A 36 16.22 -4.94 2.57
CA ALA A 36 16.46 -3.50 2.53
C ALA A 36 15.85 -2.80 3.75
N ASP A 37 16.50 -1.72 4.21
CA ASP A 37 15.99 -0.88 5.27
C ASP A 37 14.83 0.02 4.80
N THR A 38 14.11 0.63 5.75
CA THR A 38 12.95 1.49 5.46
C THR A 38 13.35 2.69 4.60
N GLY A 39 14.55 3.25 4.78
CA GLY A 39 15.03 4.40 4.01
C GLY A 39 15.22 4.06 2.53
N THR A 40 15.84 2.93 2.24
CA THR A 40 16.00 2.42 0.88
C THR A 40 14.65 2.13 0.24
N LEU A 41 13.74 1.50 0.98
CA LEU A 41 12.37 1.24 0.51
C LEU A 41 11.66 2.55 0.16
N ALA A 42 11.69 3.55 1.04
CA ALA A 42 11.08 4.86 0.85
C ALA A 42 11.62 5.60 -0.38
N ALA A 43 12.94 5.56 -0.59
CA ALA A 43 13.57 6.16 -1.76
C ALA A 43 13.13 5.47 -3.06
N ARG A 44 13.10 4.14 -3.07
CA ARG A 44 12.70 3.34 -4.25
C ARG A 44 11.22 3.48 -4.60
N LEU A 45 10.34 3.69 -3.62
CA LEU A 45 8.91 3.94 -3.86
C LEU A 45 8.67 5.16 -4.76
N GLY A 46 9.42 6.25 -4.58
CA GLY A 46 9.28 7.46 -5.42
C GLY A 46 9.55 7.18 -6.91
N PHE A 47 10.53 6.33 -7.22
CA PHE A 47 10.83 5.90 -8.59
C PHE A 47 9.84 4.86 -9.12
N PHE A 48 9.17 4.14 -8.22
CA PHE A 48 8.23 3.09 -8.58
C PHE A 48 6.84 3.63 -8.91
N GLN A 49 6.44 4.77 -8.34
CA GLN A 49 5.13 5.38 -8.58
C GLN A 49 4.77 5.54 -10.08
N PRO A 50 5.65 6.08 -10.96
CA PRO A 50 5.35 6.19 -12.40
C PRO A 50 5.11 4.84 -13.10
N ALA A 51 5.65 3.74 -12.58
CA ALA A 51 5.39 2.41 -13.12
C ALA A 51 3.94 2.00 -12.85
N ILE A 52 3.46 2.20 -11.61
CA ILE A 52 2.08 1.91 -11.24
C ILE A 52 1.09 2.82 -11.97
N GLU A 53 1.37 4.12 -12.05
CA GLU A 53 0.52 5.07 -12.80
C GLU A 53 0.34 4.66 -14.27
N ARG A 54 1.39 4.08 -14.88
CA ARG A 54 1.33 3.55 -16.24
C ARG A 54 0.47 2.29 -16.33
N ILE A 55 0.57 1.37 -15.38
CA ILE A 55 -0.24 0.14 -15.35
C ILE A 55 -1.73 0.47 -15.34
N PHE A 56 -2.15 1.48 -14.56
CA PHE A 56 -3.56 1.83 -14.43
C PHE A 56 -4.07 2.78 -15.51
N GLU A 57 -3.20 3.22 -16.44
CA GLU A 57 -3.50 4.18 -17.51
C GLU A 57 -4.12 5.49 -17.00
N SER A 58 -3.88 5.83 -15.73
CA SER A 58 -4.48 6.98 -15.06
C SER A 58 -3.61 7.36 -13.87
N LYS A 59 -3.25 8.65 -13.80
CA LYS A 59 -2.44 9.17 -12.70
C LYS A 59 -3.18 9.04 -11.36
N THR A 60 -4.42 9.50 -11.30
CA THR A 60 -5.25 9.48 -10.08
C THR A 60 -5.55 8.07 -9.62
N LEU A 61 -5.91 7.17 -10.54
CA LEU A 61 -6.12 5.77 -10.21
C LEU A 61 -4.82 5.10 -9.81
N GLY A 62 -3.70 5.37 -10.50
CA GLY A 62 -2.40 4.83 -10.15
C GLY A 62 -1.93 5.23 -8.76
N GLN A 63 -2.06 6.51 -8.40
CA GLN A 63 -1.75 7.03 -7.07
C GLN A 63 -2.61 6.38 -5.98
N THR A 64 -3.90 6.16 -6.25
CA THR A 64 -4.76 5.35 -5.37
C THR A 64 -4.23 3.92 -5.28
N MET A 65 -4.13 3.24 -6.42
CA MET A 65 -3.93 1.80 -6.46
C MET A 65 -2.53 1.38 -6.03
N MET A 66 -1.55 2.27 -6.08
CA MET A 66 -0.18 2.00 -5.64
C MET A 66 -0.15 1.44 -4.20
N PRO A 67 -0.56 2.16 -3.14
CA PRO A 67 -0.59 1.59 -1.81
C PRO A 67 -1.58 0.42 -1.66
N TRP A 68 -2.79 0.53 -2.22
CA TRP A 68 -3.81 -0.53 -2.08
C TRP A 68 -3.34 -1.88 -2.60
N SER A 69 -2.69 -1.90 -3.78
CA SER A 69 -2.10 -3.13 -4.33
C SER A 69 -0.85 -3.57 -3.57
N ALA A 70 -0.06 -2.65 -3.01
CA ALA A 70 1.12 -2.99 -2.21
C ALA A 70 0.76 -3.77 -0.95
N PHE A 71 -0.23 -3.29 -0.20
CA PHE A 71 -0.70 -3.93 1.02
C PHE A 71 -1.45 -5.23 0.72
N ALA A 72 -2.23 -5.27 -0.36
CA ALA A 72 -2.92 -6.49 -0.78
C ALA A 72 -1.96 -7.65 -1.11
N VAL A 73 -0.74 -7.39 -1.58
CA VAL A 73 0.26 -8.45 -1.82
C VAL A 73 0.76 -9.09 -0.51
N LEU A 74 0.69 -8.37 0.62
CA LEU A 74 1.16 -8.82 1.93
C LEU A 74 0.04 -9.35 2.84
N TYR A 75 -1.21 -8.98 2.55
CA TYR A 75 -2.38 -9.31 3.35
C TYR A 75 -3.13 -10.52 2.80
N ASP A 76 -3.46 -11.47 3.67
CA ASP A 76 -4.36 -12.58 3.36
C ASP A 76 -5.72 -12.35 4.02
N THR A 77 -6.82 -12.59 3.30
CA THR A 77 -8.16 -12.32 3.83
C THR A 77 -8.64 -13.31 4.88
N GLN A 78 -7.98 -14.47 5.03
CA GLN A 78 -8.29 -15.48 6.04
C GLN A 78 -7.34 -15.38 7.24
N ALA A 79 -6.05 -15.14 6.99
CA ALA A 79 -4.99 -15.13 8.00
C ALA A 79 -4.52 -13.72 8.40
N GLY A 80 -5.03 -12.67 7.75
CA GLY A 80 -4.60 -11.30 7.95
C GLY A 80 -3.14 -11.10 7.54
N TRP A 81 -2.35 -10.45 8.40
CA TRP A 81 -0.95 -10.15 8.13
C TRP A 81 0.01 -11.33 8.32
N GLY A 82 -0.31 -12.28 9.20
CA GLY A 82 0.56 -13.42 9.51
C GLY A 82 2.05 -13.03 9.70
N ALA A 83 2.93 -13.74 9.00
CA ALA A 83 4.37 -13.49 9.00
C ALA A 83 4.78 -12.20 8.26
N ASN A 84 3.88 -11.60 7.47
CA ASN A 84 4.16 -10.38 6.71
C ASN A 84 3.95 -9.09 7.52
N ARG A 85 3.49 -9.18 8.78
CA ARG A 85 3.14 -8.00 9.58
C ARG A 85 4.28 -6.98 9.70
N ASP A 86 5.49 -7.43 10.04
CA ASP A 86 6.63 -6.52 10.19
C ASP A 86 7.01 -5.87 8.86
N ARG A 87 6.92 -6.63 7.76
CA ARG A 87 7.15 -6.09 6.42
C ARG A 87 6.08 -5.09 6.00
N ALA A 88 4.82 -5.32 6.37
CA ALA A 88 3.73 -4.38 6.12
C ALA A 88 3.90 -3.08 6.92
N LEU A 89 4.31 -3.17 8.19
CA LEU A 89 4.66 -1.99 9.01
C LEU A 89 5.83 -1.20 8.41
N GLN A 90 6.87 -1.91 7.97
CA GLN A 90 8.01 -1.28 7.29
C GLN A 90 7.57 -0.57 6.00
N LEU A 91 6.69 -1.19 5.22
CA LEU A 91 6.15 -0.61 3.98
C LEU A 91 5.31 0.64 4.28
N ALA A 92 4.47 0.62 5.32
CA ALA A 92 3.70 1.77 5.76
C ALA A 92 4.61 2.94 6.16
N GLU A 93 5.65 2.67 6.93
CA GLU A 93 6.64 3.68 7.30
C GLU A 93 7.40 4.20 6.07
N ALA A 94 7.74 3.32 5.12
CA ALA A 94 8.40 3.70 3.89
C ALA A 94 7.54 4.63 3.03
N PHE A 95 6.23 4.35 2.88
CA PHE A 95 5.31 5.26 2.20
C PHE A 95 5.28 6.64 2.87
N ALA A 96 5.18 6.69 4.20
CA ALA A 96 5.17 7.95 4.95
C ALA A 96 6.44 8.80 4.74
N ARG A 97 7.59 8.15 4.57
CA ARG A 97 8.90 8.80 4.36
C ARG A 97 9.27 8.98 2.89
N SER A 98 8.50 8.43 1.96
CA SER A 98 8.82 8.43 0.54
C SER A 98 8.68 9.81 -0.10
N ASN A 99 9.33 9.95 -1.27
CA ASN A 99 9.14 11.08 -2.19
C ASN A 99 7.97 10.85 -3.17
N CYS A 100 7.05 9.92 -2.86
CA CYS A 100 5.81 9.77 -3.63
C CYS A 100 4.96 11.03 -3.53
N SER A 101 3.98 11.16 -4.42
CA SER A 101 3.02 12.26 -4.37
C SER A 101 2.24 12.27 -3.05
N GLN A 102 1.73 13.45 -2.67
CA GLN A 102 0.94 13.58 -1.44
C GLN A 102 -0.27 12.66 -1.45
N GLU A 103 -0.96 12.56 -2.59
CA GLU A 103 -2.15 11.70 -2.77
C GLU A 103 -1.81 10.22 -2.51
N THR A 104 -0.65 9.76 -2.98
CA THR A 104 -0.19 8.38 -2.77
C THR A 104 0.07 8.12 -1.28
N ARG A 105 0.67 9.08 -0.58
CA ARG A 105 0.96 8.94 0.87
C ARG A 105 -0.32 9.00 1.70
N ASP A 106 -1.28 9.83 1.32
CA ASP A 106 -2.58 9.91 1.99
C ASP A 106 -3.39 8.62 1.78
N GLU A 107 -3.37 8.05 0.58
CA GLU A 107 -3.98 6.74 0.30
C GLU A 107 -3.26 5.60 1.04
N ALA A 108 -1.94 5.66 1.19
CA ALA A 108 -1.19 4.71 2.02
C ALA A 108 -1.63 4.76 3.49
N ARG A 109 -1.85 5.96 4.03
CA ARG A 109 -2.40 6.14 5.38
C ARG A 109 -3.82 5.56 5.49
N SER A 110 -4.66 5.79 4.49
CA SER A 110 -6.00 5.19 4.40
C SER A 110 -5.94 3.66 4.40
N CYS A 111 -4.98 3.05 3.70
CA CYS A 111 -4.76 1.60 3.72
C CYS A 111 -4.38 1.10 5.12
N VAL A 112 -3.44 1.77 5.80
CA VAL A 112 -3.02 1.40 7.17
C VAL A 112 -4.20 1.35 8.13
N ILE A 113 -5.10 2.32 8.03
CA ILE A 113 -6.34 2.37 8.83
C ILE A 113 -7.28 1.24 8.41
N SER A 114 -7.52 1.08 7.10
CA SER A 114 -8.52 0.14 6.56
C SER A 114 -8.15 -1.32 6.78
N TYR A 115 -6.86 -1.65 6.75
CA TYR A 115 -6.37 -2.99 7.05
C TYR A 115 -6.00 -3.17 8.54
N GLU A 116 -6.33 -2.20 9.40
CA GLU A 116 -6.06 -2.23 10.84
C GLU A 116 -4.59 -2.55 11.16
N LEU A 117 -3.67 -2.04 10.33
CA LEU A 117 -2.23 -2.26 10.48
C LEU A 117 -1.61 -1.40 11.59
N GLU A 118 -2.37 -0.46 12.16
CA GLU A 118 -1.90 0.37 13.27
C GLU A 118 -1.41 -0.50 14.45
N LEU A 119 -0.31 -0.05 15.07
CA LEU A 119 0.13 -0.54 16.37
C LEU A 119 -1.06 -0.45 17.32
N ALA A 120 -1.40 -1.58 17.97
CA ALA A 120 -2.33 -1.57 19.08
C ALA A 120 -1.99 -0.37 19.97
N ARG A 121 -2.88 0.62 20.03
CA ARG A 121 -2.69 1.77 20.91
C ARG A 121 -2.36 1.19 22.28
N PRO A 122 -1.27 1.58 22.94
CA PRO A 122 -1.10 1.20 24.33
C PRO A 122 -2.37 1.67 25.04
N GLN A 123 -3.10 0.74 25.66
CA GLN A 123 -4.22 1.08 26.52
C GLN A 123 -3.66 2.06 27.55
N GLY A 124 -4.00 3.34 27.39
CA GLY A 124 -3.56 4.36 28.32
C GLY A 124 -4.03 3.96 29.70
N ASN A 125 -3.09 3.76 30.62
CA ASN A 125 -3.36 3.54 32.03
C ASN A 125 -4.23 4.69 32.55
N LEU A 126 -5.55 4.47 32.60
CA LEU A 126 -6.55 5.41 33.13
C LEU A 126 -6.65 5.35 34.66
N ASN A 127 -5.65 4.81 35.36
CA ASN A 127 -5.61 4.72 36.81
C ASN A 127 -4.33 5.34 37.37
N GLN A 128 -4.30 6.67 37.44
CA GLN A 128 -3.50 7.39 38.43
C GLN A 128 -4.03 8.82 38.60
N ARG A 129 -5.18 8.93 39.27
CA ARG A 129 -5.50 10.09 40.12
C ARG A 129 -6.06 9.54 41.42
N ARG A 130 -5.18 9.47 42.43
CA ARG A 130 -5.55 9.51 43.84
C ARG A 130 -5.09 10.84 44.38
#